data_AF-A0A2G5KEU7-F1
#
_entry.id   AF-A0A2G5KEU7-F1
#
_cell.length_a   1.000
_cell.length_b   1.000
_cell.length_c   1.000
_cell.angle_alpha   90.00
_cell.angle_beta   90.00
_cell.angle_gamma   90.00
#
_symmetry.space_group_name_H-M   'P 1'
#
loop_
_entity.id
_entity.type
_entity.pdbx_description
1 polymer ?
#
loop_
_entity_poly.entity_id
_entity_poly.type
_entity_poly.pdbx_seq_one_letter_code
_entity_poly.pdbx_strand_id
1 'polypeptide(L)'
;MAVQKWSTFFIILMVLFSCSSDDGGTPVVPESFLAIGAWDLTAVNINLAQDVNEDGTSSTNLIDELPCLSGLLTINSNNTWTARITDVSVTPVTGDLYIIDCGNTLSFSGNWSNTGNTLSLNSSDFQDFTLSGDTLTENRGENLPGFLNFVYTKQ
;
A
#
# COMPACT_ATOMS: atom_id res chain seq x y z
N MET A 1 48.45 -45.27 55.68
CA MET A 1 47.58 -46.46 55.63
C MET A 1 46.27 -46.06 55.01
N ALA A 2 46.01 -46.54 53.80
CA ALA A 2 44.83 -46.22 53.01
C ALA A 2 43.68 -47.15 53.41
N VAL A 3 42.46 -46.62 53.47
CA VAL A 3 41.26 -47.45 53.38
C VAL A 3 40.32 -46.80 52.36
N GLN A 4 40.34 -47.45 51.21
CA GLN A 4 39.50 -47.28 50.04
C GLN A 4 38.06 -47.69 50.39
N LYS A 5 37.09 -46.81 50.17
CA LYS A 5 35.66 -47.18 50.18
C LYS A 5 35.07 -46.87 48.82
N TRP A 6 35.02 -47.93 48.01
CA TRP A 6 34.29 -47.99 46.75
C TRP A 6 32.81 -48.15 47.09
N SER A 7 31.98 -47.14 46.82
CA SER A 7 30.53 -47.26 46.85
C SER A 7 30.00 -46.86 45.49
N THR A 8 29.72 -47.86 44.66
CA THR A 8 29.04 -47.71 43.37
C THR A 8 27.57 -47.45 43.66
N PHE A 9 27.10 -46.22 43.41
CA PHE A 9 25.66 -45.96 43.29
C PHE A 9 25.37 -45.16 42.00
N PHE A 10 24.79 -45.91 41.09
CA PHE A 10 24.09 -45.59 39.85
C PHE A 10 23.30 -44.26 39.92
N ILE A 11 23.68 -43.26 39.13
CA ILE A 11 22.76 -42.17 38.76
C ILE A 11 22.76 -42.05 37.24
N ILE A 12 21.57 -42.35 36.74
CA ILE A 12 21.13 -42.42 35.37
C ILE A 12 21.34 -41.08 34.65
N LEU A 13 21.93 -41.21 33.47
CA LEU A 13 21.88 -40.30 32.34
C LEU A 13 20.41 -39.98 31.99
N MET A 14 19.94 -38.79 32.34
CA MET A 14 18.79 -38.15 31.68
C MET A 14 19.31 -36.91 30.94
N VAL A 15 19.79 -37.15 29.73
CA VAL A 15 19.86 -36.12 28.69
C VAL A 15 18.42 -35.93 28.22
N LEU A 16 17.67 -35.06 28.89
CA LEU A 16 16.44 -34.53 28.31
C LEU A 16 16.86 -33.37 27.39
N PHE A 17 17.10 -33.73 26.13
CA PHE A 17 16.85 -32.86 24.99
C PHE A 17 15.39 -32.38 25.08
N SER A 18 15.15 -31.28 25.79
CA SER A 18 13.95 -30.48 25.55
C SER A 18 14.18 -29.69 24.27
N CYS A 19 13.94 -30.36 23.14
CA CYS A 19 13.49 -29.69 21.93
C CYS A 19 12.07 -29.21 22.22
N SER A 20 11.94 -28.00 22.78
CA SER A 20 10.66 -27.32 22.85
C SER A 20 10.35 -26.83 21.44
N SER A 21 9.23 -27.32 20.93
CA SER A 21 8.64 -27.11 19.62
C SER A 21 9.19 -25.95 18.80
N ASP A 22 9.71 -26.34 17.64
CA ASP A 22 9.77 -25.55 16.43
C ASP A 22 8.34 -25.07 16.11
N ASP A 23 7.94 -23.92 16.64
CA ASP A 23 6.79 -23.19 16.12
C ASP A 23 7.22 -22.63 14.76
N GLY A 24 7.14 -23.49 13.74
CA GLY A 24 7.19 -23.16 12.32
C GLY A 24 5.97 -22.33 11.89
N GLY A 25 5.64 -21.31 12.68
CA GLY A 25 4.76 -20.25 12.25
C GLY A 25 5.43 -19.52 11.09
N THR A 26 4.74 -19.45 9.96
CA THR A 26 5.08 -18.50 8.90
C THR A 26 5.42 -17.17 9.54
N PRO A 27 6.58 -16.55 9.23
CA PRO A 27 6.90 -15.24 9.78
C PRO A 27 5.73 -14.32 9.50
N VAL A 28 5.01 -13.90 10.55
CA VAL A 28 3.99 -12.87 10.43
C VAL A 28 4.78 -11.60 10.17
N VAL A 29 5.00 -11.30 8.89
CA VAL A 29 5.54 -10.03 8.44
C VAL A 29 4.59 -8.97 9.01
N PRO A 30 5.05 -8.06 9.89
CA PRO A 30 4.17 -7.05 10.44
C PRO A 30 3.50 -6.32 9.29
N GLU A 31 2.19 -6.07 9.35
CA GLU A 31 1.40 -5.47 8.26
C GLU A 31 2.04 -4.16 7.72
N SER A 32 2.80 -3.44 8.55
CA SER A 32 3.59 -2.27 8.14
C SER A 32 4.63 -2.56 7.05
N PHE A 33 5.17 -3.77 6.99
CA PHE A 33 6.10 -4.19 5.93
C PHE A 33 5.37 -4.56 4.63
N LEU A 34 4.07 -4.86 4.67
CA LEU A 34 3.30 -5.17 3.45
C LEU A 34 3.12 -3.94 2.56
N ALA A 35 3.07 -2.75 3.16
CA ALA A 35 3.02 -1.48 2.44
C ALA A 35 4.34 -1.13 1.72
N ILE A 36 5.48 -1.68 2.16
CA ILE A 36 6.80 -1.40 1.56
C ILE A 36 6.83 -1.96 0.13
N GLY A 37 7.28 -1.13 -0.80
CA GLY A 37 7.34 -1.47 -2.23
C GLY A 37 7.01 -0.29 -3.14
N ALA A 38 6.96 -0.58 -4.43
CA ALA A 38 6.52 0.34 -5.48
C ALA A 38 5.08 -0.01 -5.88
N TRP A 39 4.27 1.03 -6.08
CA TRP A 39 2.85 0.96 -6.34
C TRP A 39 2.49 1.84 -7.53
N ASP A 40 1.98 1.24 -8.60
CA ASP A 40 1.55 1.95 -9.80
C ASP A 40 0.08 2.35 -9.70
N LEU A 41 -0.25 3.58 -10.09
CA LEU A 41 -1.63 4.05 -10.17
C LEU A 41 -2.34 3.30 -11.31
N THR A 42 -3.38 2.55 -10.97
CA THR A 42 -4.12 1.69 -11.89
C THR A 42 -5.60 2.06 -12.04
N ALA A 43 -6.13 2.90 -11.15
CA ALA A 43 -7.42 3.56 -11.39
C ALA A 43 -7.52 4.94 -10.73
N VAL A 44 -8.26 5.82 -11.39
CA VAL A 44 -8.74 7.09 -10.84
C VAL A 44 -10.25 7.15 -11.07
N ASN A 45 -11.02 6.88 -10.02
CA ASN A 45 -12.46 6.69 -10.14
C ASN A 45 -13.23 7.99 -9.87
N ILE A 46 -14.21 8.27 -10.72
CA ILE A 46 -15.15 9.39 -10.63
C ILE A 46 -16.60 8.89 -10.56
N ASN A 47 -17.53 9.74 -10.12
CA ASN A 47 -18.91 9.34 -9.85
C ASN A 47 -19.82 9.28 -11.09
N LEU A 48 -19.40 9.88 -12.21
CA LEU A 48 -20.13 9.89 -13.48
C LEU A 48 -19.18 9.43 -14.57
N ALA A 49 -19.63 8.55 -15.46
CA ALA A 49 -18.82 8.11 -16.59
C ALA A 49 -18.60 9.27 -17.57
N GLN A 50 -17.38 9.42 -18.08
CA GLN A 50 -17.00 10.44 -19.06
C GLN A 50 -16.32 9.73 -20.23
N ASP A 51 -16.48 10.25 -21.45
CA ASP A 51 -15.78 9.81 -22.67
C ASP A 51 -14.83 10.96 -23.04
N VAL A 52 -13.65 10.97 -22.44
CA VAL A 52 -12.71 12.12 -22.52
C VAL A 52 -11.82 12.01 -23.75
N ASN A 53 -11.52 10.79 -24.19
CA ASN A 53 -10.73 10.52 -25.38
C ASN A 53 -11.55 10.54 -26.69
N GLU A 54 -12.87 10.70 -26.59
CA GLU A 54 -13.85 10.72 -27.69
C GLU A 54 -13.85 9.44 -28.55
N ASP A 55 -13.57 8.28 -27.92
CA ASP A 55 -13.57 6.98 -28.62
C ASP A 55 -14.97 6.35 -28.73
N GLY A 56 -15.98 6.95 -28.08
CA GLY A 56 -17.37 6.52 -28.09
C GLY A 56 -17.76 5.61 -26.92
N THR A 57 -16.83 5.33 -26.00
CA THR A 57 -17.06 4.57 -24.77
C THR A 57 -16.80 5.48 -23.57
N SER A 58 -17.76 5.58 -22.65
CA SER A 58 -17.54 6.30 -21.41
C SER A 58 -17.17 5.37 -20.26
N SER A 59 -16.20 5.78 -19.44
CA SER A 59 -15.75 5.08 -18.24
C SER A 59 -15.84 5.96 -16.99
N THR A 60 -16.07 5.33 -15.85
CA THR A 60 -15.90 5.96 -14.53
C THR A 60 -14.46 5.92 -14.05
N ASN A 61 -13.58 5.18 -14.73
CA ASN A 61 -12.15 5.15 -14.45
C ASN A 61 -11.42 6.02 -15.47
N LEU A 62 -10.90 7.14 -15.00
CA LEU A 62 -10.23 8.11 -15.87
C LEU A 62 -8.94 7.60 -16.50
N ILE A 63 -8.32 6.52 -16.02
CA ILE A 63 -7.14 5.96 -16.69
C ILE A 63 -7.50 5.37 -18.06
N ASP A 64 -8.72 4.85 -18.21
CA ASP A 64 -9.20 4.33 -19.50
C ASP A 64 -9.44 5.48 -20.49
N GLU A 65 -9.81 6.65 -19.96
CA GLU A 65 -10.15 7.86 -20.72
C GLU A 65 -8.94 8.77 -20.97
N LEU A 66 -7.93 8.72 -20.11
CA LEU A 66 -6.77 9.62 -20.13
C LEU A 66 -5.47 8.81 -20.04
N PRO A 67 -4.90 8.38 -21.20
CA PRO A 67 -3.66 7.60 -21.25
C PRO A 67 -2.42 8.31 -20.67
N CYS A 68 -2.51 9.63 -20.46
CA CYS A 68 -1.47 10.43 -19.83
C CYS A 68 -1.44 10.29 -18.29
N LEU A 69 -2.48 9.70 -17.70
CA LEU A 69 -2.51 9.46 -16.26
C LEU A 69 -1.49 8.40 -15.88
N SER A 70 -0.64 8.78 -14.93
CA SER A 70 0.36 7.90 -14.37
C SER A 70 0.62 8.29 -12.94
N GLY A 71 0.99 7.33 -12.12
CA GLY A 71 1.37 7.55 -10.74
C GLY A 71 2.26 6.43 -10.27
N LEU A 72 3.34 6.76 -9.58
CA LEU A 72 4.22 5.82 -8.91
C LEU A 72 4.40 6.29 -7.47
N LEU A 73 3.93 5.47 -6.53
CA LEU A 73 4.16 5.65 -5.09
C LEU A 73 5.17 4.60 -4.63
N THR A 74 6.25 5.03 -3.99
CA THR A 74 7.27 4.14 -3.42
C THR A 74 7.33 4.33 -1.92
N ILE A 75 7.04 3.26 -1.17
CA ILE A 75 7.15 3.20 0.29
C ILE A 75 8.46 2.51 0.64
N ASN A 76 9.37 3.25 1.27
CA ASN A 76 10.71 2.76 1.61
C ASN A 76 10.76 2.19 3.03
N SER A 77 11.62 1.20 3.24
CA SER A 77 11.85 0.56 4.55
C SER A 77 12.52 1.46 5.60
N ASN A 78 13.08 2.59 5.18
CA ASN A 78 13.69 3.60 6.06
C ASN A 78 12.69 4.66 6.57
N ASN A 79 11.40 4.33 6.61
CA ASN A 79 10.31 5.23 7.05
C ASN A 79 10.13 6.48 6.17
N THR A 80 10.53 6.42 4.90
CA THR A 80 10.30 7.50 3.92
C THR A 80 9.46 7.00 2.76
N TRP A 81 8.86 7.91 2.01
CA TRP A 81 8.16 7.59 0.77
C TRP A 81 8.43 8.68 -0.27
N THR A 82 8.25 8.33 -1.53
CA THR A 82 8.27 9.25 -2.66
C THR A 82 7.10 8.94 -3.59
N ALA A 83 6.47 9.95 -4.16
CA ALA A 83 5.46 9.76 -5.20
C ALA A 83 5.74 10.66 -6.40
N ARG A 84 5.43 10.17 -7.60
CA ARG A 84 5.41 10.93 -8.84
C ARG A 84 4.08 10.69 -9.53
N ILE A 85 3.26 11.72 -9.68
CA ILE A 85 1.85 11.58 -10.11
C ILE A 85 1.54 12.64 -11.17
N THR A 86 0.83 12.26 -12.24
CA THR A 86 0.25 13.22 -13.19
C THR A 86 -0.92 13.94 -12.54
N ASP A 87 -0.87 15.26 -12.47
CA ASP A 87 -1.99 16.08 -11.99
C ASP A 87 -3.20 15.98 -12.94
N VAL A 88 -4.41 16.19 -12.42
CA VAL A 88 -5.65 16.19 -13.22
C VAL A 88 -6.43 17.45 -12.92
N SER A 89 -6.69 18.24 -13.96
CA SER A 89 -7.60 19.38 -13.87
C SER A 89 -8.97 18.99 -14.36
N VAL A 90 -9.99 19.24 -13.52
CA VAL A 90 -11.40 19.06 -13.88
C VAL A 90 -12.09 20.42 -13.86
N THR A 91 -12.58 20.87 -15.00
CA THR A 91 -13.30 22.14 -15.15
C THR A 91 -14.77 21.88 -15.48
N PRO A 92 -15.72 22.28 -14.62
CA PRO A 92 -17.14 22.17 -14.95
C PRO A 92 -17.51 23.16 -16.06
N VAL A 93 -18.28 22.70 -17.05
CA VAL A 93 -18.80 23.54 -18.14
C VAL A 93 -20.25 23.92 -17.85
N THR A 94 -21.17 22.97 -17.98
CA THR A 94 -22.61 23.12 -17.69
C THR A 94 -23.24 21.77 -17.39
N GLY A 95 -24.10 21.70 -16.36
CA GLY A 95 -24.72 20.43 -15.95
C GLY A 95 -23.66 19.39 -15.59
N ASP A 96 -23.77 18.20 -16.20
CA ASP A 96 -22.84 17.08 -16.00
C ASP A 96 -21.71 17.04 -17.04
N LEU A 97 -21.48 18.15 -17.76
CA LEU A 97 -20.39 18.27 -18.72
C LEU A 97 -19.14 18.86 -18.06
N TYR A 98 -18.03 18.12 -18.14
CA TYR A 98 -16.74 18.49 -17.59
C TYR A 98 -15.67 18.46 -18.69
N ILE A 99 -14.71 19.37 -18.61
CA ILE A 99 -13.44 19.28 -19.34
C ILE A 99 -12.42 18.69 -18.36
N ILE A 100 -11.83 17.56 -18.71
CA ILE A 100 -10.87 16.84 -17.87
C ILE A 100 -9.56 16.70 -18.65
N ASP A 101 -8.48 17.22 -18.09
CA ASP A 101 -7.18 17.26 -18.75
C ASP A 101 -6.07 16.82 -17.78
N CYS A 102 -5.03 16.19 -18.33
CA CYS A 102 -3.79 15.94 -17.60
C CYS A 102 -2.98 17.24 -17.46
N GLY A 103 -2.57 17.52 -16.23
CA GLY A 103 -1.65 18.59 -15.89
C GLY A 103 -0.19 18.15 -15.90
N ASN A 104 0.61 18.86 -15.10
CA ASN A 104 2.03 18.54 -14.95
C ASN A 104 2.23 17.32 -14.06
N THR A 105 3.38 16.66 -14.21
CA THR A 105 3.79 15.65 -13.24
C THR A 105 4.28 16.31 -11.95
N LEU A 106 3.62 16.00 -10.85
CA LEU A 106 3.98 16.42 -9.50
C LEU A 106 4.89 15.38 -8.85
N SER A 107 5.71 15.81 -7.89
CA SER A 107 6.58 14.93 -7.13
C SER A 107 6.51 15.30 -5.66
N PHE A 108 6.34 14.27 -4.83
CA PHE A 108 6.13 14.40 -3.39
C PHE A 108 7.06 13.45 -2.65
N SER A 109 7.32 13.75 -1.39
CA SER A 109 8.08 12.88 -0.51
C SER A 109 7.78 13.20 0.94
N GLY A 110 7.92 12.22 1.81
CA GLY A 110 7.70 12.43 3.23
C GLY A 110 8.03 11.21 4.08
N ASN A 111 7.49 11.20 5.30
CA ASN A 111 7.52 10.06 6.19
C ASN A 111 6.15 9.40 6.19
N TRP A 112 6.09 8.08 6.29
CA TRP A 112 4.83 7.35 6.40
C TRP A 112 4.69 6.72 7.77
N SER A 113 3.46 6.36 8.12
CA SER A 113 3.14 5.52 9.27
C SER A 113 2.09 4.50 8.83
N ASN A 114 2.05 3.34 9.49
CA ASN A 114 1.05 2.33 9.19
C ASN A 114 0.46 1.79 10.50
N THR A 115 -0.87 1.68 10.53
CA THR A 115 -1.62 1.09 11.62
C THR A 115 -2.60 0.05 11.05
N GLY A 116 -2.29 -1.23 11.22
CA GLY A 116 -3.08 -2.32 10.64
C GLY A 116 -3.08 -2.28 9.12
N ASN A 117 -4.26 -2.19 8.51
CA ASN A 117 -4.41 -2.07 7.06
C ASN A 117 -4.45 -0.62 6.58
N THR A 118 -4.17 0.36 7.44
CA THR A 118 -4.19 1.78 7.07
C THR A 118 -2.76 2.31 6.96
N LEU A 119 -2.42 2.82 5.78
CA LEU A 119 -1.16 3.52 5.49
C LEU A 119 -1.42 5.03 5.45
N SER A 120 -0.76 5.78 6.33
CA SER A 120 -0.79 7.25 6.30
C SER A 120 0.54 7.79 5.76
N LEU A 121 0.47 8.68 4.77
CA LEU A 121 1.65 9.35 4.23
C LEU A 121 2.06 10.59 5.05
N ASN A 122 1.36 10.87 6.16
CA ASN A 122 1.55 12.05 7.02
C ASN A 122 1.70 13.36 6.23
N SER A 123 0.92 13.50 5.16
CA SER A 123 0.89 14.68 4.29
C SER A 123 -0.53 15.21 4.20
N SER A 124 -0.69 16.52 3.97
CA SER A 124 -1.99 17.14 3.68
C SER A 124 -2.47 16.92 2.25
N ASP A 125 -1.59 16.46 1.35
CA ASP A 125 -1.91 16.25 -0.06
C ASP A 125 -2.64 14.93 -0.33
N PHE A 126 -2.63 14.02 0.65
CA PHE A 126 -3.14 12.66 0.53
C PHE A 126 -4.00 12.30 1.74
N GLN A 127 -5.07 11.55 1.48
CA GLN A 127 -5.79 10.86 2.55
C GLN A 127 -5.09 9.56 2.94
N ASP A 128 -5.54 8.96 4.04
CA ASP A 128 -5.07 7.64 4.44
C ASP A 128 -5.47 6.57 3.41
N PHE A 129 -4.54 5.68 3.11
CA PHE A 129 -4.71 4.59 2.19
C PHE A 129 -5.15 3.33 2.93
N THR A 130 -6.05 2.56 2.33
CA THR A 130 -6.38 1.21 2.79
C THR A 130 -5.58 0.18 1.98
N LEU A 131 -4.85 -0.68 2.68
CA LEU A 131 -4.05 -1.77 2.14
C LEU A 131 -4.83 -3.08 2.18
N SER A 132 -5.02 -3.70 1.01
CA SER A 132 -5.65 -5.00 0.85
C SER A 132 -4.88 -5.83 -0.17
N GLY A 133 -4.00 -6.72 0.32
CA GLY A 133 -3.11 -7.50 -0.53
C GLY A 133 -2.17 -6.60 -1.33
N ASP A 134 -2.22 -6.73 -2.66
CA ASP A 134 -1.41 -5.95 -3.60
C ASP A 134 -2.14 -4.68 -4.10
N THR A 135 -3.13 -4.20 -3.35
CA THR A 135 -3.88 -2.97 -3.67
C THR A 135 -3.82 -1.95 -2.54
N LEU A 136 -3.47 -0.71 -2.87
CA LEU A 136 -3.65 0.47 -2.04
C LEU A 136 -4.79 1.32 -2.60
N THR A 137 -5.73 1.72 -1.74
CA THR A 137 -6.83 2.61 -2.13
C THR A 137 -6.85 3.86 -1.27
N GLU A 138 -6.69 5.02 -1.90
CA GLU A 138 -6.95 6.32 -1.29
C GLU A 138 -8.42 6.70 -1.54
N ASN A 139 -9.25 6.62 -0.51
CA ASN A 139 -10.67 6.99 -0.62
C ASN A 139 -10.83 8.48 -0.33
N ARG A 140 -11.35 9.24 -1.30
CA ARG A 140 -11.67 10.66 -1.13
C ARG A 140 -13.17 10.91 -1.01
N GLY A 141 -13.99 10.11 -1.69
CA GLY A 141 -15.44 10.14 -1.59
C GLY A 141 -16.09 11.40 -2.18
N GLU A 142 -15.39 12.08 -3.10
CA GLU A 142 -15.86 13.31 -3.71
C GLU A 142 -16.47 13.02 -5.09
N ASN A 143 -17.59 13.68 -5.38
CA ASN A 143 -18.13 13.71 -6.74
C ASN A 143 -17.35 14.73 -7.58
N LEU A 144 -17.42 14.61 -8.91
CA LEU A 144 -16.91 15.61 -9.85
C LEU A 144 -17.35 17.03 -9.39
N PRO A 145 -16.42 18.01 -9.40
CA PRO A 145 -15.08 17.97 -10.00
C PRO A 145 -13.99 17.27 -9.15
N GLY A 146 -14.33 16.69 -8.00
CA GLY A 146 -13.44 15.85 -7.21
C GLY A 146 -13.41 14.38 -7.68
N PHE A 147 -12.79 13.52 -6.87
CA PHE A 147 -12.57 12.12 -7.20
C PHE A 147 -13.10 11.20 -6.09
N LEU A 148 -13.60 10.02 -6.46
CA LEU A 148 -14.09 9.05 -5.49
C LEU A 148 -12.93 8.34 -4.79
N ASN A 149 -11.99 7.80 -5.58
CA ASN A 149 -10.81 7.14 -5.04
C ASN A 149 -9.70 7.02 -6.09
N PHE A 150 -8.49 6.84 -5.58
CA PHE A 150 -7.30 6.49 -6.36
C PHE A 150 -6.88 5.08 -5.95
N VAL A 151 -6.61 4.23 -6.93
CA VAL A 151 -6.21 2.84 -6.70
C VAL A 151 -4.81 2.64 -7.26
N TYR A 152 -3.94 2.09 -6.42
CA TYR A 152 -2.59 1.70 -6.80
C TYR A 152 -2.43 0.19 -6.63
N THR A 153 -1.69 -0.43 -7.54
CA THR A 153 -1.37 -1.86 -7.52
C THR A 153 0.13 -2.04 -7.34
N LYS A 154 0.52 -3.03 -6.54
CA LYS A 154 1.93 -3.34 -6.29
C LYS A 154 2.61 -3.85 -7.57
N GLN A 155 3.88 -3.43 -7.78
CA GLN A 155 4.75 -3.93 -8.85
C GLN A 155 5.24 -5.36 -8.61
#